data_AF-A0A091MXV3-F1
#
_entry.id   AF-A0A091MXV3-F1
#
_cell.length_a   1.000
_cell.length_b   1.000
_cell.length_c   1.000
_cell.angle_alpha   90.00
_cell.angle_beta   90.00
_cell.angle_gamma   90.00
#
_symmetry.space_group_name_H-M   'P 1'
#
loop_
_entity.id
_entity.type
_entity.pdbx_description
1 polymer ?
#
loop_
_entity_poly.entity_id
_entity_poly.type
_entity_poly.pdbx_seq_one_letter_code
_entity_poly.pdbx_strand_id
1 'polypeptide(L)' 'RKRQKLQAVESKARQMEAFLKEKEKEVLQLQEEAKTFITPENLDAKIEECLDNPRNYNFAIDKDGRVVKRTVLS' A
#
# COMPACT_ATOMS: atom_id res chain seq x y z
N ARG A 1 -12.78 -34.62 24.53
CA ARG A 1 -11.36 -34.61 24.10
C ARG A 1 -11.17 -34.68 22.57
N LYS A 2 -11.66 -35.70 21.84
CA LYS A 2 -11.53 -35.77 20.35
C LYS A 2 -12.19 -34.59 19.60
N ARG A 3 -13.42 -34.20 19.97
CA ARG A 3 -14.15 -33.08 19.35
C ARG A 3 -13.44 -31.72 19.49
N GLN A 4 -12.91 -31.42 20.67
CA GLN A 4 -12.13 -30.20 20.92
C GLN A 4 -10.83 -30.16 20.11
N LYS A 5 -10.15 -31.31 19.95
CA LYS A 5 -8.96 -31.41 19.09
C LYS A 5 -9.30 -31.13 17.61
N LEU A 6 -10.40 -31.69 17.11
CA LEU A 6 -10.88 -31.43 15.75
C LEU A 6 -11.21 -29.95 15.52
N GLN A 7 -11.95 -29.33 16.45
CA GLN A 7 -12.28 -27.90 16.38
C GLN A 7 -11.03 -27.01 16.41
N ALA A 8 -10.02 -27.36 17.21
CA ALA A 8 -8.76 -26.61 17.26
C ALA A 8 -7.97 -26.72 15.94
N VAL A 9 -7.97 -27.90 15.29
CA VAL A 9 -7.33 -28.09 13.98
C VAL A 9 -8.07 -27.30 12.90
N GLU A 10 -9.40 -27.35 12.89
CA GLU A 10 -10.24 -26.60 11.94
C GLU A 10 -10.09 -25.09 12.11
N SER A 11 -10.01 -24.59 13.35
CA SER A 11 -9.75 -23.18 13.63
C SER A 11 -8.37 -22.74 13.14
N LYS A 12 -7.33 -23.55 13.36
CA LYS A 12 -5.98 -23.25 12.87
C LYS A 12 -5.91 -23.26 11.34
N ALA A 13 -6.59 -24.21 10.69
CA ALA A 13 -6.67 -24.28 9.24
C ALA A 13 -7.33 -23.01 8.66
N ARG A 14 -8.45 -22.57 9.24
CA ARG A 14 -9.12 -21.33 8.81
C ARG A 14 -8.26 -20.08 9.02
N GLN A 15 -7.56 -19.98 10.15
CA GLN A 15 -6.64 -18.86 10.40
C GLN A 15 -5.50 -18.83 9.40
N MET A 16 -4.92 -20.00 9.09
CA MET A 16 -3.87 -20.12 8.09
C MET A 16 -4.37 -19.74 6.70
N GLU A 17 -5.55 -20.21 6.30
CA GLU A 17 -6.15 -19.87 5.01
C GLU A 17 -6.42 -18.37 4.88
N ALA A 18 -6.96 -17.74 5.93
CA ALA A 18 -7.19 -16.29 5.95
C ALA A 18 -5.88 -15.51 5.82
N PHE A 19 -4.84 -15.92 6.54
CA PHE A 19 -3.51 -15.32 6.46
C PHE A 19 -2.89 -15.45 5.06
N LEU A 20 -2.98 -16.64 4.45
CA LEU A 20 -2.45 -16.86 3.10
C LEU A 20 -3.16 -15.99 2.07
N LYS A 21 -4.49 -15.86 2.15
CA LYS A 21 -5.27 -14.98 1.25
C LYS A 21 -4.89 -13.50 1.42
N GLU A 22 -4.65 -13.06 2.64
CA GLU A 22 -4.20 -11.68 2.90
C GLU A 22 -2.82 -11.44 2.29
N LYS A 23 -1.87 -12.37 2.48
CA LYS A 23 -0.53 -12.28 1.90
C LYS A 23 -0.53 -12.36 0.37
N GLU A 24 -1.38 -13.18 -0.22
CA GLU A 24 -1.54 -13.22 -1.67
C GLU A 24 -2.00 -11.86 -2.21
N LYS A 25 -2.97 -11.21 -1.54
CA LYS A 25 -3.43 -9.87 -1.90
C LYS A 25 -2.31 -8.82 -1.80
N GLU A 26 -1.52 -8.85 -0.72
CA GLU A 26 -0.36 -7.96 -0.57
C GLU A 26 0.65 -8.14 -1.70
N VAL A 27 0.96 -9.40 -2.07
CA VAL A 27 1.89 -9.71 -3.16
C VAL A 27 1.37 -9.19 -4.50
N LEU A 28 0.10 -9.41 -4.80
CA LEU A 28 -0.52 -8.91 -6.03
C LEU A 28 -0.50 -7.37 -6.10
N GLN A 29 -0.78 -6.70 -4.98
CA GLN A 29 -0.69 -5.24 -4.92
C GLN A 29 0.74 -4.75 -5.20
N LEU A 30 1.75 -5.38 -4.57
CA LEU A 30 3.15 -5.03 -4.79
C LEU A 30 3.61 -5.29 -6.22
N GLN A 31 3.10 -6.35 -6.87
CA GLN A 31 3.40 -6.63 -8.29
C GLN A 31 2.90 -5.51 -9.20
N GLU A 32 1.73 -4.94 -8.91
CA GLU A 32 1.20 -3.80 -9.67
C GLU A 32 1.97 -2.51 -9.39
N GLU A 33 2.27 -2.21 -8.12
CA GLU A 33 3.06 -1.03 -7.73
C GLU A 33 4.48 -1.06 -8.32
N ALA A 34 5.11 -2.24 -8.35
CA ALA A 34 6.46 -2.43 -8.89
C ALA A 34 6.60 -2.04 -10.37
N LYS A 35 5.52 -2.07 -11.16
CA LYS A 35 5.53 -1.62 -12.57
C LYS A 35 5.85 -0.13 -12.70
N THR A 36 5.65 0.64 -11.64
CA THR A 36 5.89 2.09 -11.63
C THR A 36 7.28 2.47 -11.10
N PHE A 37 8.09 1.49 -10.70
CA PHE A 37 9.42 1.74 -10.15
C PHE A 37 10.37 2.31 -11.20
N ILE A 38 11.31 3.12 -10.72
CA ILE A 38 12.38 3.66 -11.55
C ILE A 38 13.39 2.54 -11.79
N THR A 39 13.70 2.29 -13.06
CA THR A 39 14.71 1.36 -13.54
C THR A 39 15.71 2.12 -14.40
N PRO A 40 16.91 1.58 -14.67
CA PRO A 40 17.88 2.25 -15.52
C PRO A 40 17.32 2.66 -16.89
N GLU A 41 16.38 1.89 -17.43
CA GLU A 41 15.77 2.11 -18.74
C GLU A 41 14.77 3.27 -18.76
N ASN A 42 14.13 3.59 -17.62
CA ASN A 42 13.12 4.66 -17.53
C ASN A 42 13.60 5.89 -16.76
N LEU A 43 14.86 5.90 -16.30
CA LEU A 43 15.41 6.91 -15.40
C LEU A 43 15.33 8.33 -15.97
N ASP A 44 15.86 8.55 -17.18
CA ASP A 44 15.91 9.88 -17.79
C ASP A 44 14.51 10.45 -18.02
N ALA A 45 13.58 9.62 -18.51
CA ALA A 45 12.19 10.01 -18.70
C ALA A 45 11.50 10.39 -17.37
N LYS A 46 11.81 9.67 -16.29
CA LYS A 46 11.26 9.95 -14.95
C LYS A 46 11.84 11.23 -14.34
N ILE A 47 13.10 11.56 -14.62
CA ILE A 47 13.71 12.83 -14.20
C ILE A 47 12.97 14.00 -14.84
N GLU A 48 12.82 14.01 -16.17
CA GLU A 48 12.10 15.07 -16.90
C GLU A 48 10.65 15.20 -16.41
N GLU A 49 9.93 14.08 -16.26
CA GLU A 49 8.55 14.09 -15.73
C GLU A 49 8.46 14.76 -14.36
N CYS A 50 9.43 14.52 -13.47
CA CYS A 50 9.45 15.09 -12.12
C CYS A 50 9.84 16.57 -12.09
N LEU A 51 10.65 17.03 -13.06
CA LEU A 51 10.97 18.45 -13.21
C LEU A 51 9.76 19.24 -13.73
N ASP A 52 9.02 18.67 -14.68
CA ASP A 52 7.82 19.29 -15.25
C ASP A 52 6.61 19.25 -14.29
N ASN A 53 6.54 18.24 -13.42
CA ASN A 53 5.41 18.01 -12.52
C ASN A 53 5.83 18.01 -11.06
N PRO A 54 6.15 19.18 -10.48
CA PRO A 54 6.42 19.27 -9.05
C PRO A 54 5.21 18.75 -8.25
N ARG A 55 5.45 18.19 -7.06
CA ARG A 55 4.39 17.77 -6.12
C ARG A 55 4.56 18.49 -4.80
N ASN A 56 3.45 19.04 -4.28
CA ASN A 56 3.42 19.76 -3.02
C ASN A 56 2.62 18.97 -1.98
N TYR A 57 3.33 18.56 -0.94
CA TYR A 57 2.74 17.85 0.20
C TYR A 57 2.43 18.78 1.38
N ASN A 58 2.55 20.09 1.23
CA ASN A 58 2.23 21.05 2.28
C ASN A 58 0.71 21.17 2.44
N PHE A 59 0.22 20.87 3.63
CA PHE A 59 -1.15 21.09 4.05
C PHE A 59 -1.22 21.59 5.49
N ALA A 60 -2.26 22.36 5.80
CA ALA A 60 -2.53 22.83 7.16
C ALA A 60 -3.65 22.00 7.80
N ILE A 61 -3.55 21.77 9.10
CA ILE A 61 -4.54 21.06 9.92
C ILE A 61 -5.08 21.99 11.01
N ASP A 62 -6.38 21.94 11.30
CA ASP A 62 -6.99 22.67 12.40
C ASP A 62 -6.91 21.93 13.75
N LYS A 63 -7.45 22.52 14.82
CA LYS A 63 -7.47 21.91 16.15
C LYS A 63 -8.31 20.64 16.24
N ASP A 64 -9.23 20.43 15.30
CA ASP A 64 -10.08 19.24 15.19
C ASP A 64 -9.43 18.13 14.35
N GLY A 65 -8.21 18.35 13.83
CA GLY A 65 -7.50 17.38 12.99
C GLY A 65 -7.90 17.40 11.51
N ARG A 66 -8.69 18.39 11.06
CA ARG A 66 -9.15 18.48 9.66
C ARG A 66 -8.16 19.23 8.80
N VAL A 67 -7.94 18.77 7.57
CA VAL A 67 -7.10 19.46 6.58
C VAL A 67 -7.85 20.69 6.06
N VAL A 68 -7.32 21.88 6.33
CA VAL A 68 -7.99 23.17 6.02
C VAL A 68 -7.41 23.91 4.82
N LYS A 69 -6.19 23.56 4.37
CA LYS A 69 -5.57 24.14 3.17
C LYS A 69 -4.57 23.17 2.59
N ARG A 70 -4.58 23.01 1.26
CA ARG A 70 -3.47 22.43 0.49
C ARG A 70 -2.81 23.57 -0.29
N THR A 71 -1.49 23.67 -0.22
CA THR A 71 -0.77 24.70 -0.95
C THR A 71 -0.68 24.29 -2.42
N VAL A 72 -1.17 25.14 -3.33
CA VAL A 72 -1.02 24.93 -4.78
C VAL A 72 0.43 25.19 -5.19
N LEU A 73 0.92 24.43 -6.17
CA LEU A 73 2.18 24.73 -6.84
C LEU A 73 1.93 25.88 -7.82
N SER A 74 2.73 26.92 -7.71
CA SER A 74 2.77 28.07 -8.63
C SER A 74 3.65 27.79 -9.83
#